data_AF-C7J832-F1
#
_entry.id   AF-C7J832-F1
#
_cell.length_a   1.000
_cell.length_b   1.000
_cell.length_c   1.000
_cell.angle_alpha   90.00
_cell.angle_beta   90.00
_cell.angle_gamma   90.00
#
_symmetry.space_group_name_H-M   'P 1'
#
loop_
_entity.id
_entity.type
_entity.pdbx_description
1 polymer ?
#
loop_
_entity_poly.entity_id
_entity_poly.type
_entity_poly.pdbx_seq_one_letter_code
_entity_poly.pdbx_strand_id
1 'polypeptide(L)'
;FSTIFSFCRRCSYQCRSLDRKIAFLDPAVVNFNNQLSKEKEIDDYLFNALVKQNGYDHILLPYLSHHHWILFVINIDDSKICVYDSLRKGTDNYQTIMNALNRAYVKYRRSKRTYGRCAIDATSFRIFENQYIYRQPALTNLCGMYVMWYMLCFVESGHLLPRNAEKLGLETSEMLPHVFTALTD
;
A
#
# COMPACT_ATOMS: atom_id res chain seq x y z
N PHE A 1 -5.21 10.04 11.91
CA PHE A 1 -4.16 10.48 10.95
C PHE A 1 -2.75 10.43 11.55
N SER A 2 -2.52 11.04 12.73
CA SER A 2 -1.16 11.16 13.32
C SER A 2 -0.44 9.83 13.58
N THR A 3 -1.14 8.80 14.07
CA THR A 3 -0.52 7.50 14.41
C THR A 3 0.06 6.78 13.19
N ILE A 4 -0.76 6.54 12.15
CA ILE A 4 -0.30 5.84 10.93
C ILE A 4 0.79 6.65 10.23
N PHE A 5 0.65 7.97 10.14
CA PHE A 5 1.69 8.83 9.57
C PHE A 5 3.04 8.66 10.29
N SER A 6 3.03 8.71 11.63
CA SER A 6 4.24 8.53 12.43
C SER A 6 4.82 7.13 12.28
N PHE A 7 3.95 6.12 12.18
CA PHE A 7 4.34 4.74 11.94
C PHE A 7 4.98 4.55 10.56
N CYS A 8 4.41 5.13 9.49
CA CYS A 8 5.03 5.13 8.15
C CYS A 8 6.44 5.72 8.18
N ARG A 9 6.63 6.81 8.93
CA ARG A 9 7.96 7.42 9.11
C ARG A 9 8.90 6.45 9.81
N ARG A 10 8.49 5.85 10.95
CA ARG A 10 9.27 4.82 11.68
C ARG A 10 9.67 3.68 10.75
N CYS A 11 8.73 3.09 10.02
CA CYS A 11 8.98 2.02 9.05
C CYS A 11 9.94 2.46 7.94
N SER A 12 9.79 3.69 7.43
CA SER A 12 10.71 4.24 6.41
C SER A 12 12.15 4.38 6.94
N TYR A 13 12.33 4.80 8.20
CA TYR A 13 13.66 4.81 8.83
C TYR A 13 14.21 3.38 9.00
N GLN A 14 13.38 2.44 9.44
CA GLN A 14 13.79 1.04 9.62
C GLN A 14 14.20 0.39 8.30
N CYS A 15 13.43 0.56 7.22
CA CYS A 15 13.81 0.04 5.90
C CYS A 15 15.16 0.59 5.43
N ARG A 16 15.44 1.89 5.65
CA ARG A 16 16.77 2.46 5.35
C ARG A 16 17.88 1.82 6.19
N SER A 17 17.63 1.59 7.49
CA SER A 17 18.63 0.96 8.36
C SER A 17 18.93 -0.50 8.03
N LEU A 18 17.95 -1.19 7.44
CA LEU A 18 18.05 -2.60 7.03
C LEU A 18 18.42 -2.77 5.55
N ASP A 19 18.78 -1.68 4.84
CA ASP A 19 19.04 -1.63 3.39
C ASP A 19 17.92 -2.29 2.54
N ARG A 20 16.67 -2.07 2.94
CA ARG A 20 15.50 -2.60 2.23
C ARG A 20 15.01 -1.61 1.19
N LYS A 21 14.76 -2.12 -0.01
CA LYS A 21 14.18 -1.38 -1.13
C LYS A 21 12.66 -1.27 -1.03
N ILE A 22 12.18 -0.80 0.13
CA ILE A 22 10.76 -0.57 0.40
C ILE A 22 10.54 0.91 0.71
N ALA A 23 9.64 1.54 -0.06
CA ALA A 23 9.30 2.94 0.08
C ALA A 23 7.90 3.10 0.69
N PHE A 24 7.65 4.28 1.26
CA PHE A 24 6.36 4.65 1.84
C PHE A 24 5.90 5.98 1.24
N LEU A 25 4.66 6.02 0.75
CA LEU A 25 3.98 7.25 0.38
C LEU A 25 3.33 7.89 1.62
N ASP A 26 3.21 9.20 1.59
CA ASP A 26 2.72 9.98 2.72
C ASP A 26 1.18 10.00 2.75
N PRO A 27 0.53 9.38 3.75
CA PRO A 27 -0.93 9.39 3.88
C PRO A 27 -1.51 10.78 4.17
N ALA A 28 -0.70 11.72 4.68
CA ALA A 28 -1.12 13.10 4.90
C ALA A 28 -1.24 13.87 3.57
N VAL A 29 -0.48 13.46 2.55
CA VAL A 29 -0.59 13.98 1.18
C VAL A 29 -1.68 13.21 0.44
N VAL A 30 -1.56 11.89 0.35
CA VAL A 30 -2.43 11.04 -0.47
C VAL A 30 -3.52 10.40 0.39
N ASN A 31 -4.70 11.01 0.40
CA ASN A 31 -5.92 10.48 1.01
C ASN A 31 -7.16 10.98 0.24
N PHE A 32 -8.30 10.35 0.48
CA PHE A 32 -9.53 10.64 -0.27
C PHE A 32 -9.94 12.12 -0.24
N ASN A 33 -9.89 12.76 0.93
CA ASN A 33 -10.31 14.16 1.07
C ASN A 33 -9.41 15.11 0.26
N ASN A 34 -8.10 14.86 0.26
CA ASN A 34 -7.16 15.63 -0.55
C ASN A 34 -7.36 15.36 -2.04
N GLN A 35 -7.73 14.15 -2.46
CA GLN A 35 -8.01 13.89 -3.87
C GLN A 35 -9.19 14.72 -4.41
N LEU A 36 -10.23 14.94 -3.58
CA LEU A 36 -11.38 15.76 -3.98
C LEU A 36 -11.03 17.25 -4.19
N SER A 37 -10.01 17.76 -3.49
CA SER A 37 -9.71 19.20 -3.46
C SER A 37 -8.38 19.58 -4.11
N LYS A 38 -7.46 18.61 -4.31
CA LYS A 38 -6.07 18.84 -4.71
C LYS A 38 -5.59 17.83 -5.76
N GLU A 39 -6.47 17.38 -6.65
CA GLU A 39 -6.20 16.32 -7.63
C GLU A 39 -4.86 16.51 -8.36
N LYS A 40 -4.57 17.72 -8.86
CA LYS A 40 -3.33 18.00 -9.58
C LYS A 40 -2.07 17.82 -8.71
N GLU A 41 -2.11 18.26 -7.45
CA GLU A 41 -0.99 18.10 -6.52
C GLU A 41 -0.74 16.62 -6.22
N ILE A 42 -1.81 15.83 -6.10
CA ILE A 42 -1.73 14.38 -5.90
C ILE A 42 -1.14 13.70 -7.13
N ASP A 43 -1.60 14.05 -8.34
CA ASP A 43 -1.07 13.47 -9.58
C ASP A 43 0.43 13.75 -9.73
N ASP A 44 0.87 14.97 -9.46
CA ASP A 44 2.29 15.33 -9.50
C ASP A 44 3.10 14.65 -8.38
N TYR A 45 2.54 14.55 -7.17
CA TYR A 45 3.17 13.81 -6.07
C TYR A 45 3.38 12.33 -6.44
N LEU A 46 2.33 11.67 -6.93
CA LEU A 46 2.37 10.25 -7.31
C LEU A 46 3.35 10.03 -8.46
N PHE A 47 3.34 10.86 -9.49
CA PHE A 47 4.30 10.77 -10.59
C PHE A 47 5.75 10.90 -10.09
N ASN A 48 6.03 11.92 -9.29
CA ASN A 48 7.37 12.15 -8.74
C ASN A 48 7.82 11.00 -7.82
N ALA A 49 6.88 10.42 -7.08
CA ALA A 49 7.13 9.25 -6.24
C ALA A 49 7.56 8.05 -7.11
N LEU A 50 6.77 7.68 -8.12
CA LEU A 50 7.12 6.57 -9.03
C LEU A 50 8.50 6.75 -9.69
N VAL A 51 8.83 7.98 -10.09
CA VAL A 51 10.15 8.32 -10.63
C VAL A 51 11.26 8.13 -9.59
N LYS A 52 11.07 8.66 -8.38
CA LYS A 52 12.08 8.63 -7.31
C LYS A 52 12.32 7.23 -6.77
N GLN A 53 11.28 6.40 -6.74
CA GLN A 53 11.30 5.05 -6.16
C GLN A 53 11.43 3.96 -7.22
N ASN A 54 11.82 4.33 -8.45
CA ASN A 54 12.18 3.35 -9.45
C ASN A 54 13.27 2.39 -8.93
N GLY A 55 13.10 1.10 -9.21
CA GLY A 55 13.97 0.03 -8.73
C GLY A 55 13.78 -0.36 -7.26
N TYR A 56 12.75 0.17 -6.58
CA TYR A 56 12.27 -0.35 -5.31
C TYR A 56 11.44 -1.62 -5.53
N ASP A 57 11.55 -2.58 -4.60
CA ASP A 57 10.79 -3.82 -4.64
C ASP A 57 9.30 -3.53 -4.40
N HIS A 58 9.02 -2.67 -3.41
CA HIS A 58 7.65 -2.30 -3.02
C HIS A 58 7.53 -0.82 -2.65
N ILE A 59 6.43 -0.20 -3.07
CA ILE A 59 6.02 1.13 -2.59
C ILE A 59 4.69 0.98 -1.84
N LEU A 60 4.70 1.28 -0.55
CA LEU A 60 3.56 1.12 0.35
C LEU A 60 2.80 2.44 0.47
N LEU A 61 1.50 2.40 0.22
CA LEU A 61 0.58 3.52 0.38
C LEU A 61 -0.53 3.14 1.36
N PRO A 62 -0.43 3.53 2.63
CA PRO A 62 -1.59 3.54 3.50
C PRO A 62 -2.51 4.67 3.07
N TYR A 63 -3.75 4.33 2.72
CA TYR A 63 -4.72 5.25 2.16
C TYR A 63 -5.95 5.31 3.05
N LEU A 64 -6.36 6.52 3.43
CA LEU A 64 -7.61 6.74 4.13
C LEU A 64 -8.72 7.10 3.13
N SER A 65 -9.75 6.26 3.09
CA SER A 65 -10.97 6.49 2.32
C SER A 65 -12.19 6.49 3.21
N HIS A 66 -12.95 7.59 3.26
CA HIS A 66 -14.23 7.68 4.00
C HIS A 66 -14.22 7.03 5.41
N HIS A 67 -13.16 7.27 6.20
CA HIS A 67 -12.92 6.70 7.54
C HIS A 67 -12.41 5.24 7.61
N HIS A 68 -11.98 4.67 6.49
CA HIS A 68 -11.43 3.33 6.41
C HIS A 68 -9.99 3.35 5.88
N TRP A 69 -9.09 2.64 6.56
CA TRP A 69 -7.70 2.51 6.13
C TRP A 69 -7.50 1.26 5.29
N ILE A 70 -6.87 1.44 4.14
CA ILE A 70 -6.50 0.40 3.19
C ILE A 70 -5.00 0.53 2.94
N LEU A 71 -4.28 -0.58 2.82
CA LEU A 71 -2.89 -0.55 2.36
C LEU A 71 -2.82 -0.98 0.89
N PHE A 72 -2.23 -0.14 0.06
CA PHE A 72 -1.83 -0.49 -1.30
C PHE A 72 -0.34 -0.78 -1.35
N VAL A 73 0.03 -1.86 -2.03
CA VAL A 73 1.43 -2.21 -2.30
C VAL A 73 1.64 -2.16 -3.80
N ILE A 74 2.38 -1.16 -4.23
CA ILE A 74 2.64 -0.86 -5.63
C ILE A 74 3.96 -1.50 -6.02
N ASN A 75 3.92 -2.36 -7.04
CA ASN A 75 5.06 -3.03 -7.66
C ASN A 75 5.17 -2.47 -9.08
N ILE A 76 6.10 -1.52 -9.27
CA ILE A 76 6.26 -0.81 -10.54
C ILE A 76 6.65 -1.79 -11.65
N ASP A 77 7.65 -2.63 -11.40
CA ASP A 77 8.22 -3.53 -12.40
C ASP A 77 7.20 -4.56 -12.91
N ASP A 78 6.29 -5.02 -12.05
CA ASP A 78 5.23 -5.97 -12.40
C ASP A 78 3.97 -5.30 -12.97
N SER A 79 3.92 -3.96 -12.99
CA SER A 79 2.70 -3.19 -13.25
C SER A 79 1.54 -3.71 -12.41
N LYS A 80 1.77 -3.88 -11.09
CA LYS A 80 0.86 -4.55 -10.17
C LYS A 80 0.62 -3.72 -8.90
N ILE A 81 -0.64 -3.63 -8.48
CA ILE A 81 -1.00 -3.12 -7.15
C ILE A 81 -1.70 -4.25 -6.38
N CYS A 82 -1.16 -4.61 -5.21
CA CYS A 82 -1.85 -5.48 -4.26
C CYS A 82 -2.66 -4.64 -3.27
N VAL A 83 -3.91 -5.04 -3.04
CA VAL A 83 -4.84 -4.38 -2.11
C VAL A 83 -4.97 -5.18 -0.83
N TYR A 84 -4.75 -4.52 0.31
CA TYR A 84 -4.91 -5.07 1.66
C TYR A 84 -5.98 -4.28 2.39
N ASP A 85 -7.22 -4.76 2.24
CA ASP A 85 -8.42 -4.20 2.88
C ASP A 85 -9.01 -5.22 3.86
N SER A 86 -8.85 -4.94 5.16
CA SER A 86 -9.34 -5.81 6.24
C SER A 86 -10.88 -5.93 6.32
N LEU A 87 -11.63 -4.99 5.73
CA LEU A 87 -13.09 -5.06 5.60
C LEU A 87 -13.54 -5.58 4.22
N ARG A 88 -12.64 -5.60 3.24
CA ARG A 88 -12.95 -5.88 1.82
C ARG A 88 -14.13 -5.05 1.33
N LYS A 89 -14.05 -3.74 1.56
CA LYS A 89 -15.02 -2.87 0.93
C LYS A 89 -14.80 -2.93 -0.58
N GLY A 90 -15.87 -2.91 -1.37
CA GLY A 90 -15.78 -2.99 -2.82
C GLY A 90 -14.90 -1.89 -3.42
N THR A 91 -14.42 -2.14 -4.65
CA THR A 91 -13.47 -1.31 -5.38
C THR A 91 -13.83 0.18 -5.47
N ASP A 92 -15.12 0.50 -5.42
CA ASP A 92 -15.64 1.87 -5.43
C ASP A 92 -15.03 2.74 -4.32
N ASN A 93 -14.63 2.15 -3.19
CA ASN A 93 -14.03 2.87 -2.07
C ASN A 93 -12.62 3.41 -2.37
N TYR A 94 -11.96 2.92 -3.41
CA TYR A 94 -10.62 3.35 -3.75
C TYR A 94 -10.40 3.56 -5.24
N GLN A 95 -11.47 3.54 -6.05
CA GLN A 95 -11.37 3.78 -7.48
C GLN A 95 -10.71 5.14 -7.80
N THR A 96 -10.97 6.17 -7.00
CA THR A 96 -10.37 7.50 -7.16
C THR A 96 -8.84 7.48 -7.09
N ILE A 97 -8.27 6.76 -6.11
CA ILE A 97 -6.81 6.63 -5.99
C ILE A 97 -6.22 5.70 -7.04
N MET A 98 -6.96 4.66 -7.46
CA MET A 98 -6.53 3.81 -8.58
C MET A 98 -6.44 4.59 -9.89
N ASN A 99 -7.40 5.48 -10.15
CA ASN A 99 -7.37 6.35 -11.33
C ASN A 99 -6.15 7.28 -11.30
N ALA A 100 -5.88 7.92 -10.16
CA ALA A 100 -4.73 8.80 -10.00
C ALA A 100 -3.39 8.05 -10.16
N LEU A 101 -3.25 6.86 -9.54
CA LEU A 101 -2.07 6.01 -9.70
C LEU A 101 -1.86 5.58 -11.16
N ASN A 102 -2.93 5.23 -11.88
CA ASN A 102 -2.84 4.88 -13.29
C ASN A 102 -2.44 6.08 -14.17
N ARG A 103 -2.97 7.28 -13.91
CA ARG A 103 -2.52 8.50 -14.62
C ARG A 103 -1.04 8.79 -14.37
N ALA A 104 -0.61 8.71 -13.11
CA ALA A 104 0.79 8.86 -12.74
C ALA A 104 1.67 7.80 -13.42
N TYR A 105 1.20 6.55 -13.51
CA TYR A 105 1.92 5.46 -14.15
C TYR A 105 2.06 5.64 -15.66
N VAL A 106 0.99 6.06 -16.35
CA VAL A 106 1.05 6.39 -17.79
C VAL A 106 2.07 7.50 -18.04
N LYS A 107 2.09 8.56 -17.22
CA LYS A 107 3.08 9.64 -17.29
C LYS A 107 4.49 9.13 -17.01
N TYR A 108 4.66 8.26 -16.00
CA TYR A 108 5.92 7.60 -15.67
C TYR A 108 6.47 6.78 -16.85
N ARG A 109 5.65 5.92 -17.47
CA ARG A 109 6.03 5.08 -18.62
C ARG A 109 6.44 5.90 -19.85
N ARG A 110 5.76 7.03 -20.11
CA ARG A 110 6.09 7.94 -21.22
C ARG A 110 7.41 8.69 -21.05
N SER A 111 7.97 8.74 -19.85
CA SER A 111 9.18 9.53 -19.57
C SER A 111 10.48 8.95 -20.19
N LYS A 112 10.43 7.80 -20.90
CA LYS A 112 11.50 7.17 -21.73
C LYS A 112 12.86 7.03 -21.04
N ARG A 113 12.81 6.78 -19.76
CA ARG A 113 13.92 6.94 -18.83
C ARG A 113 14.34 5.50 -18.49
N THR A 114 15.63 5.16 -18.63
CA THR A 114 16.15 3.77 -18.67
C THR A 114 16.00 3.10 -17.31
N TYR A 115 14.85 2.50 -17.07
CA TYR A 115 14.42 2.08 -15.74
C TYR A 115 14.09 0.59 -15.74
N GLY A 116 14.65 -0.12 -14.76
CA GLY A 116 14.90 -1.58 -14.76
C GLY A 116 13.69 -2.48 -14.94
N ARG A 117 13.99 -3.79 -15.09
CA ARG A 117 13.19 -5.04 -15.06
C ARG A 117 11.68 -5.04 -15.37
N CYS A 118 11.11 -3.97 -15.93
CA CYS A 118 9.70 -3.91 -16.25
C CYS A 118 9.45 -4.79 -17.48
N ALA A 119 9.30 -6.09 -17.22
CA ALA A 119 9.24 -7.16 -18.21
C ALA A 119 7.88 -7.20 -18.95
N ILE A 120 6.98 -6.28 -18.61
CA ILE A 120 5.58 -6.32 -19.00
C ILE A 120 5.22 -5.02 -19.69
N ASP A 121 4.72 -5.14 -20.92
CA ASP A 121 4.20 -4.01 -21.70
C ASP A 121 2.77 -3.65 -21.27
N ALA A 122 2.61 -3.28 -20.00
CA ALA A 122 1.32 -2.83 -19.48
C ALA A 122 1.25 -1.30 -19.47
N THR A 123 0.10 -0.77 -19.87
CA THR A 123 -0.21 0.68 -19.88
C THR A 123 -0.91 1.15 -18.60
N SER A 124 -1.28 0.23 -17.72
CA SER A 124 -1.93 0.47 -16.43
C SER A 124 -1.48 -0.56 -15.38
N PHE A 125 -1.74 -0.25 -14.11
CA PHE A 125 -1.59 -1.22 -13.04
C PHE A 125 -2.70 -2.27 -13.09
N ARG A 126 -2.33 -3.53 -12.99
CA ARG A 126 -3.25 -4.63 -12.67
C ARG A 126 -3.50 -4.65 -11.17
N ILE A 127 -4.77 -4.68 -10.78
CA ILE A 127 -5.18 -4.68 -9.38
C ILE A 127 -5.37 -6.13 -8.92
N PHE A 128 -4.80 -6.45 -7.76
CA PHE A 128 -4.91 -7.76 -7.13
C PHE A 128 -5.43 -7.59 -5.71
N GLU A 129 -6.71 -7.92 -5.53
CA GLU A 129 -7.32 -8.03 -4.21
C GLU A 129 -6.90 -9.37 -3.60
N ASN A 130 -6.08 -9.33 -2.56
CA ASN A 130 -5.57 -10.55 -1.97
C ASN A 130 -6.68 -11.22 -1.12
N GLN A 131 -7.05 -12.44 -1.50
CA GLN A 131 -8.07 -13.24 -0.83
C GLN A 131 -7.58 -13.86 0.50
N TYR A 132 -6.28 -13.81 0.79
CA TYR A 132 -5.66 -14.41 1.98
C TYR A 132 -5.04 -13.33 2.87
N ILE A 133 -5.89 -12.42 3.37
CA ILE A 133 -5.52 -11.29 4.24
C ILE A 133 -6.30 -11.38 5.56
N TYR A 134 -5.70 -10.98 6.67
CA TYR A 134 -6.43 -10.91 7.93
C TYR A 134 -7.65 -9.98 7.83
N ARG A 135 -8.77 -10.43 8.38
CA ARG A 135 -10.03 -9.68 8.41
C ARG A 135 -10.22 -9.07 9.78
N GLN A 136 -10.72 -7.84 9.80
CA GLN A 136 -11.19 -7.24 11.06
C GLN A 136 -12.63 -7.68 11.33
N PRO A 137 -13.03 -7.80 12.60
CA PRO A 137 -14.44 -8.01 12.93
C PRO A 137 -15.30 -6.88 12.37
N ALA A 138 -16.51 -7.22 11.94
CA ALA A 138 -17.47 -6.23 11.45
C ALA A 138 -17.77 -5.16 12.50
N LEU A 139 -18.05 -3.94 12.05
CA LEU A 139 -18.41 -2.79 12.92
C LEU A 139 -17.31 -2.37 13.92
N THR A 140 -16.06 -2.72 13.65
CA THR A 140 -14.90 -2.25 14.44
C THR A 140 -14.10 -1.17 13.70
N ASN A 141 -13.29 -0.41 14.44
CA ASN A 141 -12.41 0.63 13.89
C ASN A 141 -10.93 0.19 13.84
N LEU A 142 -10.69 -1.11 13.62
CA LEU A 142 -9.35 -1.70 13.68
C LEU A 142 -8.55 -1.58 12.37
N CYS A 143 -9.12 -1.09 11.28
CA CYS A 143 -8.49 -1.02 9.95
C CYS A 143 -7.08 -0.42 9.98
N GLY A 144 -6.87 0.63 10.77
CA GLY A 144 -5.56 1.27 10.93
C GLY A 144 -4.51 0.33 11.54
N MET A 145 -4.90 -0.50 12.51
CA MET A 145 -4.01 -1.51 13.12
C MET A 145 -3.64 -2.60 12.12
N TYR A 146 -4.60 -3.07 11.33
CA TYR A 146 -4.34 -4.04 10.25
C TYR A 146 -3.37 -3.48 9.22
N VAL A 147 -3.57 -2.23 8.78
CA VAL A 147 -2.64 -1.53 7.88
C VAL A 147 -1.24 -1.42 8.48
N MET A 148 -1.10 -1.06 9.76
CA MET A 148 0.20 -1.00 10.44
C MET A 148 0.87 -2.37 10.52
N TRP A 149 0.11 -3.43 10.84
CA TRP A 149 0.61 -4.79 10.86
C TRP A 149 1.15 -5.24 9.50
N TYR A 150 0.40 -5.01 8.42
CA TYR A 150 0.87 -5.34 7.07
C TYR A 150 2.15 -4.58 6.72
N MET A 151 2.23 -3.28 7.03
CA MET A 151 3.46 -2.51 6.84
C MET A 151 4.64 -3.12 7.61
N LEU A 152 4.43 -3.52 8.86
CA LEU A 152 5.47 -4.19 9.66
C LEU A 152 5.94 -5.50 9.01
N CYS A 153 5.04 -6.35 8.52
CA CYS A 153 5.42 -7.57 7.82
C CYS A 153 6.36 -7.30 6.63
N PHE A 154 6.08 -6.27 5.83
CA PHE A 154 6.98 -5.87 4.74
C PHE A 154 8.33 -5.37 5.28
N VAL A 155 8.33 -4.55 6.33
CA VAL A 155 9.56 -4.05 6.96
C VAL A 155 10.41 -5.19 7.51
N GLU A 156 9.82 -6.23 8.10
CA GLU A 156 10.54 -7.34 8.73
C GLU A 156 10.93 -8.46 7.77
N SER A 157 10.11 -8.75 6.76
CA SER A 157 10.29 -9.93 5.90
C SER A 157 10.48 -9.61 4.42
N GLY A 158 10.22 -8.37 4.01
CA GLY A 158 10.36 -7.91 2.63
C GLY A 158 9.12 -8.22 1.79
N HIS A 159 8.21 -9.00 2.32
CA HIS A 159 6.96 -9.45 1.71
C HIS A 159 5.98 -9.77 2.84
N LEU A 160 4.71 -10.02 2.51
CA LEU A 160 3.76 -10.46 3.53
C LEU A 160 3.99 -11.90 3.97
N LEU A 161 3.96 -12.09 5.28
CA LEU A 161 4.14 -13.37 5.95
C LEU A 161 2.98 -14.39 5.90
N PRO A 162 1.70 -14.09 5.56
CA PRO A 162 0.64 -15.09 5.55
C PRO A 162 0.70 -15.96 4.29
N ARG A 163 1.87 -16.54 4.00
CA ARG A 163 2.01 -17.65 3.04
C ARG A 163 1.31 -18.92 3.54
N ASN A 164 1.02 -19.01 4.84
CA ASN A 164 0.40 -20.21 5.42
C ASN A 164 -1.10 -20.29 5.12
N ALA A 165 -1.85 -19.18 5.18
CA ALA A 165 -3.29 -19.20 4.88
C ALA A 165 -3.57 -19.54 3.40
N GLU A 166 -2.80 -18.94 2.49
CA GLU A 166 -2.84 -19.25 1.05
C GLU A 166 -2.48 -20.72 0.78
N LYS A 167 -1.36 -21.21 1.35
CA LYS A 167 -0.93 -22.62 1.18
C LYS A 167 -1.92 -23.64 1.74
N LEU A 168 -2.64 -23.27 2.81
CA LEU A 168 -3.58 -24.16 3.50
C LEU A 168 -5.02 -24.00 2.99
N GLY A 169 -5.28 -23.10 2.04
CA GLY A 169 -6.63 -22.83 1.52
C GLY A 169 -7.61 -22.36 2.60
N LEU A 170 -7.11 -21.80 3.70
CA LEU A 170 -7.95 -21.39 4.82
C LEU A 170 -8.60 -20.04 4.50
N GLU A 171 -9.91 -19.96 4.72
CA GLU A 171 -10.58 -18.66 4.76
C GLU A 171 -9.94 -17.84 5.89
N THR A 172 -9.50 -16.65 5.51
CA THR A 172 -8.81 -15.64 6.31
C THR A 172 -9.22 -15.59 7.79
N SER A 173 -8.23 -15.53 8.69
CA SER A 173 -8.46 -15.39 10.13
C SER A 173 -8.40 -13.93 10.61
N GLU A 174 -8.79 -13.70 11.86
CA GLU A 174 -8.57 -12.43 12.56
C GLU A 174 -7.15 -12.37 13.14
N MET A 175 -6.60 -11.16 13.32
CA MET A 175 -5.34 -11.03 14.05
C MET A 175 -5.56 -11.33 15.53
N LEU A 176 -4.66 -12.13 16.12
CA LEU A 176 -4.76 -12.49 17.52
C LEU A 176 -4.45 -11.28 18.42
N PRO A 177 -5.12 -11.15 19.60
CA PRO A 177 -4.98 -10.00 20.48
C PRO A 177 -3.53 -9.62 20.85
N HIS A 178 -2.65 -10.60 21.04
CA HIS A 178 -1.24 -10.37 21.40
C HIS A 178 -0.41 -9.71 20.30
N VAL A 179 -0.85 -9.78 19.04
CA VAL A 179 -0.19 -9.12 17.90
C VAL A 179 -0.34 -7.59 18.02
N PHE A 180 -1.43 -7.11 18.64
CA PHE A 180 -1.66 -5.67 18.79
C PHE A 180 -0.72 -5.02 19.80
N THR A 181 -0.29 -5.73 20.85
CA THR A 181 0.61 -5.20 21.88
C THR A 181 1.97 -4.83 21.27
N ALA A 182 2.48 -5.65 20.35
CA ALA A 182 3.76 -5.40 19.67
C ALA A 182 3.74 -4.19 18.71
N LEU A 183 2.55 -3.72 18.28
CA LEU A 183 2.42 -2.57 17.39
C LEU A 183 2.36 -1.23 18.14
N THR A 184 2.04 -1.28 19.44
CA THR A 184 1.87 -0.09 20.29
C THR A 184 3.08 0.23 21.17
N ASP A 185 4.04 -0.71 21.28
CA ASP A 185 5.31 -0.57 22.01
C ASP A 185 6.46 -0.01 21.12
#